data_AF-A0A8G1VVY6-F1
#
_entry.id   AF-A0A8G1VVY6-F1
#
_cell.length_a   1.000
_cell.length_b   1.000
_cell.length_c   1.000
_cell.angle_alpha   90.00
_cell.angle_beta   90.00
_cell.angle_gamma   90.00
#
_symmetry.space_group_name_H-M   'P 1'
#
loop_
_entity.id
_entity.type
_entity.pdbx_description
1 polymer ?
#
loop_
_entity_poly.entity_id
_entity_poly.type
_entity_poly.pdbx_seq_one_letter_code
_entity_poly.pdbx_strand_id
1 'polypeptide(L)'
;MIRKHVAKPGVTKAGFLRDAAKATFPGGEKTINPGLLQVFLKQEGALVENTAIVFYAAYVFFEKLRIKNGEPKDDLRLTMEEIWPFGIEREKPVNGPWIVATGSQPYINEFGQLRVLRNCYP
;
A
#
# COMPACT_ATOMS: atom_id res chain seq x y z
N MET A 1 8.23 -4.55 3.61
CA MET A 1 8.93 -5.13 2.43
C MET A 1 9.92 -4.17 1.76
N ILE A 2 9.51 -2.95 1.36
CA ILE A 2 10.39 -1.98 0.66
C ILE A 2 11.70 -1.69 1.41
N ARG A 3 11.64 -1.29 2.69
CA ARG A 3 12.82 -0.96 3.50
C ARG A 3 13.83 -2.10 3.54
N LYS A 4 13.34 -3.34 3.74
CA LYS A 4 14.16 -4.58 3.74
C LYS A 4 14.80 -4.83 2.37
N HIS A 5 14.08 -4.60 1.27
CA HIS A 5 14.61 -4.81 -0.08
C HIS A 5 15.72 -3.81 -0.43
N VAL A 6 15.49 -2.52 -0.14
CA VAL A 6 16.45 -1.44 -0.41
C VAL A 6 17.69 -1.53 0.49
N ALA A 7 17.60 -2.19 1.65
CA ALA A 7 18.75 -2.41 2.53
C ALA A 7 19.70 -3.53 2.04
N LYS A 8 19.32 -4.32 1.03
CA LYS A 8 20.17 -5.39 0.50
C LYS A 8 21.40 -4.79 -0.22
N PRO A 9 22.59 -5.37 -0.07
CA PRO A 9 23.77 -4.95 -0.81
C PRO A 9 23.52 -4.91 -2.33
N GLY A 10 23.96 -3.85 -2.99
CA GLY A 10 23.80 -3.67 -4.45
C GLY A 10 22.41 -3.15 -4.89
N VAL A 11 21.42 -3.05 -3.99
CA VAL A 11 20.13 -2.45 -4.30
C VAL A 11 20.16 -0.95 -4.02
N THR A 12 19.89 -0.13 -5.04
CA THR A 12 19.70 1.31 -4.85
C THR A 12 18.21 1.65 -4.85
N LYS A 13 17.82 2.70 -4.11
CA LYS A 13 16.44 3.23 -4.14
C LYS A 13 15.97 3.51 -5.57
N ALA A 14 16.81 4.14 -6.38
CA ALA A 14 16.49 4.46 -7.76
C ALA A 14 16.40 3.20 -8.65
N GLY A 15 17.26 2.21 -8.42
CA GLY A 15 17.19 0.91 -9.09
C GLY A 15 15.86 0.20 -8.80
N PHE A 16 15.52 0.06 -7.51
CA PHE A 16 14.24 -0.49 -7.08
C PHE A 16 13.05 0.20 -7.73
N LEU A 17 13.03 1.54 -7.79
CA LEU A 17 11.92 2.27 -8.40
C LEU A 17 11.81 2.05 -9.91
N ARG A 18 12.94 1.93 -10.63
CA ARG A 18 12.93 1.58 -12.05
C ARG A 18 12.41 0.16 -12.28
N ASP A 19 12.85 -0.79 -11.47
CA ASP A 19 12.42 -2.18 -11.59
C ASP A 19 10.94 -2.33 -11.23
N ALA A 20 10.47 -1.62 -10.19
CA ALA A 20 9.07 -1.58 -9.81
C ALA A 20 8.19 -0.91 -10.88
N ALA A 21 8.65 0.20 -11.46
CA ALA A 21 7.96 0.85 -12.57
C ALA A 21 7.85 -0.09 -13.79
N LYS A 22 8.95 -0.75 -14.18
CA LYS A 22 8.99 -1.69 -15.30
C LYS A 22 8.11 -2.92 -15.05
N ALA A 23 8.12 -3.44 -13.83
CA ALA A 23 7.27 -4.56 -13.42
C ALA A 23 5.77 -4.20 -13.52
N THR A 24 5.42 -2.94 -13.28
CA THR A 24 4.02 -2.49 -13.21
C THR A 24 3.51 -1.97 -14.54
N PHE A 25 4.34 -1.23 -15.27
CA PHE A 25 4.03 -0.56 -16.52
C PHE A 25 5.01 -1.07 -17.60
N PRO A 26 4.77 -2.26 -18.16
CA PRO A 26 5.70 -2.89 -19.11
C PRO A 26 5.92 -2.07 -20.39
N GLY A 27 5.00 -1.17 -20.74
CA GLY A 27 5.14 -0.22 -21.85
C GLY A 27 6.06 0.97 -21.56
N GLY A 28 6.60 1.12 -20.35
CA GLY A 28 7.52 2.20 -20.00
C GLY A 28 6.90 3.59 -19.89
N GLU A 29 5.57 3.69 -19.96
CA GLU A 29 4.82 4.95 -19.96
C GLU A 29 4.96 5.76 -18.67
N LYS A 30 5.27 5.10 -17.54
CA LYS A 30 5.32 5.73 -16.22
C LYS A 30 6.66 5.46 -15.55
N THR A 31 7.28 6.53 -15.09
CA THR A 31 8.46 6.49 -14.22
C THR A 31 8.08 6.96 -12.81
N ILE A 32 8.81 6.49 -11.81
CA ILE A 32 8.55 6.85 -10.41
C ILE A 32 9.67 7.76 -9.92
N ASN A 33 9.28 8.97 -9.49
CA ASN A 33 10.23 9.93 -8.94
C ASN A 33 10.81 9.44 -7.59
N PRO A 34 12.15 9.43 -7.41
CA PRO A 34 12.79 9.06 -6.15
C PRO A 34 12.33 9.83 -4.91
N GLY A 35 11.91 11.09 -5.06
CA GLY A 35 11.35 11.91 -3.99
C GLY A 35 10.04 11.33 -3.43
N LEU A 36 9.20 10.75 -4.29
CA LEU A 36 7.93 10.13 -3.87
C LEU A 36 8.18 8.93 -2.96
N LEU A 37 9.27 8.17 -3.16
CA LEU A 37 9.60 7.06 -2.27
C LEU A 37 9.94 7.55 -0.86
N GLN A 38 10.63 8.70 -0.72
CA GLN A 38 10.94 9.22 0.61
C GLN A 38 9.69 9.72 1.33
N VAL A 39 8.79 10.39 0.61
CA VAL A 39 7.49 10.82 1.14
C VAL A 39 6.68 9.60 1.56
N PHE A 40 6.52 8.62 0.68
CA PHE A 40 5.81 7.37 0.93
C PHE A 40 6.32 6.65 2.18
N LEU A 41 7.65 6.54 2.34
CA LEU A 41 8.24 5.85 3.49
C LEU A 41 8.05 6.61 4.82
N LYS A 42 7.79 7.91 4.79
CA LYS A 42 7.54 8.74 5.99
C LYS A 42 6.08 8.71 6.44
N GLN A 43 5.15 8.35 5.56
CA GLN A 43 3.74 8.24 5.92
C GLN A 43 3.47 6.99 6.73
N GLU A 44 2.50 7.09 7.64
CA GLU A 44 2.04 6.00 8.49
C GLU A 44 0.54 5.79 8.29
N GLY A 45 0.10 4.54 8.34
CA GLY A 45 -1.30 4.16 8.14
C GLY A 45 -1.54 3.37 6.86
N ALA A 46 -2.48 2.42 6.91
CA ALA A 46 -2.67 1.40 5.88
C ALA A 46 -3.10 1.96 4.51
N LEU A 47 -3.83 3.08 4.49
CA LEU A 47 -4.40 3.67 3.27
C LEU A 47 -3.88 5.07 2.94
N VAL A 48 -2.96 5.65 3.73
CA VAL A 48 -2.56 7.06 3.57
C VAL A 48 -1.96 7.35 2.19
N GLU A 49 -1.38 6.35 1.55
CA GLU A 49 -0.75 6.46 0.23
C GLU A 49 -1.38 5.49 -0.80
N ASN A 50 -2.65 5.09 -0.62
CA ASN A 50 -3.33 4.14 -1.51
C ASN A 50 -3.36 4.60 -2.99
N THR A 51 -3.41 5.91 -3.21
CA THR A 51 -3.42 6.52 -4.55
C THR A 51 -2.03 6.72 -5.16
N ALA A 52 -0.97 6.56 -4.36
CA ALA A 52 0.39 6.81 -4.80
C ALA A 52 0.87 5.74 -5.77
N ILE A 53 1.57 6.15 -6.83
CA ILE A 53 2.17 5.23 -7.80
C ILE A 53 3.14 4.24 -7.13
N VAL A 54 3.84 4.67 -6.08
CA VAL A 54 4.78 3.85 -5.30
C VAL A 54 4.07 2.69 -4.61
N PHE A 55 2.88 2.92 -4.07
CA PHE A 55 2.08 1.91 -3.36
C PHE A 55 1.81 0.71 -4.25
N TYR A 56 1.17 0.97 -5.40
CA TYR A 56 0.82 -0.08 -6.34
C TYR A 56 2.04 -0.70 -7.02
N ALA A 57 3.02 0.11 -7.40
CA ALA A 57 4.20 -0.41 -8.09
C ALA A 57 5.04 -1.32 -7.19
N ALA A 58 5.18 -0.98 -5.91
CA ALA A 58 5.84 -1.84 -4.93
C ALA A 58 5.06 -3.15 -4.75
N TYR A 59 3.73 -3.10 -4.63
CA TYR A 59 2.89 -4.28 -4.55
C TYR A 59 3.13 -5.23 -5.74
N VAL A 60 2.99 -4.73 -6.97
CA VAL A 60 3.19 -5.55 -8.19
C VAL A 60 4.61 -6.11 -8.26
N PHE A 61 5.63 -5.31 -7.93
CA PHE A 61 7.01 -5.76 -7.92
C PHE A 61 7.24 -6.93 -6.97
N PHE A 62 6.82 -6.81 -5.70
CA PHE A 62 7.01 -7.87 -4.71
C PHE A 62 6.17 -9.11 -5.03
N GLU A 63 4.96 -8.94 -5.54
CA GLU A 63 4.12 -10.07 -5.94
C GLU A 63 4.75 -10.84 -7.12
N LYS A 64 5.29 -10.13 -8.12
CA LYS A 64 6.03 -10.77 -9.22
C LYS A 64 7.31 -11.45 -8.74
N LEU A 65 8.03 -10.85 -7.80
CA LEU A 65 9.22 -11.46 -7.21
C LEU A 65 8.88 -12.75 -6.44
N ARG A 66 7.79 -12.75 -5.66
CA ARG A 66 7.27 -13.93 -4.96
C ARG A 66 6.98 -15.06 -5.93
N ILE A 67 6.20 -14.78 -6.99
CA ILE A 67 5.86 -15.76 -8.03
C ILE A 67 7.11 -16.29 -8.71
N LYS A 68 8.04 -15.40 -9.09
CA LYS A 68 9.32 -15.78 -9.72
C LYS A 68 10.14 -16.72 -8.84
N ASN A 69 10.13 -16.49 -7.53
CA ASN A 69 10.88 -17.32 -6.56
C ASN A 69 10.13 -18.59 -6.14
N GLY A 70 8.86 -18.77 -6.54
CA GLY A 70 8.03 -19.87 -6.08
C GLY A 70 7.65 -19.79 -4.60
N GLU A 71 7.72 -18.59 -4.01
CA GLU A 71 7.42 -18.39 -2.59
C GLU A 71 5.90 -18.46 -2.34
N PRO A 72 5.44 -19.11 -1.25
CA PRO A 72 4.03 -19.06 -0.86
C PRO A 72 3.61 -17.64 -0.49
N LYS A 73 2.30 -17.39 -0.44
CA LYS A 73 1.77 -16.14 0.13
C LYS A 73 2.07 -16.13 1.63
N ASP A 74 2.46 -14.97 2.17
CA ASP A 74 2.61 -14.80 3.61
C ASP A 74 1.24 -14.58 4.28
N ASP A 75 1.20 -14.74 5.60
CA ASP A 75 -0.04 -14.59 6.38
C ASP A 75 -0.66 -13.21 6.17
N LEU A 76 0.17 -12.16 6.09
CA LEU A 76 -0.30 -10.80 5.81
C LEU A 76 -1.04 -10.72 4.47
N ARG A 77 -0.49 -11.32 3.40
CA ARG A 77 -1.13 -11.36 2.08
C ARG A 77 -2.46 -12.10 2.13
N LEU A 78 -2.51 -13.23 2.80
CA LEU A 78 -3.74 -14.03 2.96
C LEU A 78 -4.82 -13.24 3.71
N THR A 79 -4.47 -12.63 4.85
CA THR A 79 -5.37 -11.75 5.60
C THR A 79 -5.86 -10.58 4.75
N MET A 80 -4.98 -9.95 3.98
CA MET A 80 -5.38 -8.83 3.11
C MET A 80 -6.30 -9.27 1.96
N GLU A 81 -6.21 -10.50 1.44
CA GLU A 81 -7.16 -11.01 0.44
C GLU A 81 -8.54 -11.27 1.02
N GLU A 82 -8.60 -11.76 2.26
CA GLU A 82 -9.85 -11.98 2.96
C GLU A 82 -10.57 -10.66 3.26
N ILE A 83 -9.80 -9.65 3.69
CA ILE A 83 -10.30 -8.32 4.02
C ILE A 83 -10.66 -7.52 2.75
N TRP A 84 -9.83 -7.60 1.71
CA TRP A 84 -9.94 -6.84 0.46
C TRP A 84 -9.97 -7.78 -0.76
N PRO A 85 -11.05 -8.55 -0.97
CA PRO A 85 -11.12 -9.55 -2.04
C PRO A 85 -11.01 -8.96 -3.45
N PHE A 86 -11.38 -7.68 -3.61
CA PHE A 86 -11.29 -6.94 -4.86
C PHE A 86 -10.11 -5.96 -4.91
N GLY A 87 -9.22 -6.02 -3.92
CA GLY A 87 -8.12 -5.09 -3.74
C GLY A 87 -8.51 -3.76 -3.09
N ILE A 88 -7.53 -2.90 -2.91
CA ILE A 88 -7.67 -1.58 -2.30
C ILE A 88 -7.98 -0.55 -3.39
N GLU A 89 -8.96 0.32 -3.12
CA GLU A 89 -9.29 1.48 -3.95
C GLU A 89 -8.07 2.39 -4.11
N ARG A 90 -7.79 2.86 -5.34
CA ARG A 90 -6.59 3.65 -5.66
C ARG A 90 -6.88 5.03 -6.21
N GLU A 91 -8.14 5.35 -6.52
CA GLU A 91 -8.47 6.64 -7.11
C GLU A 91 -8.92 7.65 -6.05
N LYS A 92 -9.59 7.17 -5.00
CA LYS A 92 -10.10 8.01 -3.92
C LYS A 92 -9.13 7.97 -2.74
N PRO A 93 -8.54 9.11 -2.33
CA PRO A 93 -7.71 9.16 -1.15
C PRO A 93 -8.56 9.01 0.11
N VAL A 94 -7.96 8.42 1.15
CA VAL A 94 -8.68 8.10 2.40
C VAL A 94 -8.96 9.32 3.29
N ASN A 95 -8.29 10.44 3.03
CA ASN A 95 -8.35 11.67 3.83
C ASN A 95 -9.58 12.57 3.56
N GLY A 96 -10.62 12.03 2.92
CA GLY A 96 -11.88 12.73 2.69
C GLY A 96 -12.71 12.89 3.98
N PRO A 97 -13.66 13.84 4.00
CA PRO A 97 -14.57 14.00 5.14
C PRO A 97 -15.48 12.78 5.29
N TRP A 98 -15.82 12.44 6.54
CA TRP A 98 -16.74 11.36 6.88
C TRP A 98 -18.04 11.89 7.44
N ILE A 99 -19.16 11.30 7.03
CA ILE A 99 -20.48 11.54 7.61
C ILE A 99 -20.79 10.35 8.50
N VAL A 100 -20.97 10.59 9.79
CA VAL A 100 -21.28 9.55 10.80
C VAL A 100 -22.44 10.01 11.69
N ALA A 101 -23.10 9.06 12.33
CA ALA A 101 -24.15 9.36 13.30
C ALA A 101 -23.59 10.08 14.54
N THR A 102 -24.38 10.95 15.16
CA THR A 102 -24.03 11.65 16.40
C THR A 102 -23.61 10.65 17.49
N GLY A 103 -22.52 10.95 18.20
CA GLY A 103 -21.95 10.06 19.24
C GLY A 103 -21.08 8.92 18.70
N SER A 104 -20.89 8.83 17.39
CA SER A 104 -20.02 7.81 16.78
C SER A 104 -18.62 8.34 16.51
N GLN A 105 -17.60 7.50 16.70
CA GLN A 105 -16.21 7.83 16.37
C GLN A 105 -15.68 6.90 15.27
N PRO A 106 -15.57 7.36 14.01
CA PRO A 106 -14.96 6.60 12.95
C PRO A 106 -13.44 6.53 13.14
N TYR A 107 -12.85 5.38 12.81
CA TYR A 107 -11.42 5.20 12.73
C TYR A 107 -11.08 4.20 11.62
N ILE A 108 -9.85 4.28 11.11
CA ILE A 108 -9.31 3.30 10.17
C ILE A 108 -8.47 2.32 10.97
N ASN A 109 -8.76 1.02 10.85
CA ASN A 109 -7.95 0.00 11.51
C ASN A 109 -6.62 -0.24 10.78
N GLU A 110 -5.76 -1.10 11.34
CA GLU A 110 -4.45 -1.43 10.78
C GLU A 110 -4.48 -2.06 9.37
N PHE A 111 -5.64 -2.58 8.95
CA PHE A 111 -5.86 -3.14 7.61
C PHE A 111 -6.49 -2.15 6.63
N GLY A 112 -6.76 -0.92 7.05
CA GLY A 112 -7.37 0.11 6.22
C GLY A 112 -8.90 0.13 6.21
N GLN A 113 -9.57 -0.72 7.00
CA GLN A 113 -11.03 -0.73 7.02
C GLN A 113 -11.56 0.42 7.88
N LEU A 114 -12.58 1.12 7.37
CA LEU A 114 -13.37 2.06 8.16
C LEU A 114 -14.19 1.28 9.19
N ARG A 115 -13.96 1.60 10.46
CA ARG A 115 -14.72 1.09 11.60
C ARG A 115 -15.33 2.28 12.33
N VAL A 116 -16.45 2.02 13.00
CA VAL A 116 -17.15 3.04 13.78
C VAL A 116 -17.29 2.51 15.20
N LEU A 117 -16.67 3.21 16.15
CA LEU A 117 -16.95 2.99 17.56
C LEU A 117 -18.30 3.63 17.86
N ARG A 118 -19.28 2.82 18.26
CA ARG A 118 -20.48 3.34 18.94
C ARG A 118 -20.08 3.59 20.38
N ASN A 119 -19.89 4.87 20.73
CA ASN A 119 -19.92 5.23 22.13
C ASN A 119 -21.39 5.19 22.54
N CYS A 120 -21.79 4.13 23.24
CA CYS A 120 -22.98 4.17 24.07
C CYS A 120 -22.67 5.18 25.17
N TYR A 121 -23.15 6.42 25.05
CA TYR A 121 -23.27 7.26 26.22
C TYR A 121 -24.39 6.65 27.10
N PRO A 122 -24.22 6.56 28.43
CA PRO A 122 -25.27 6.10 29.33
C PRO A 122 -26.54 6.96 29.23
#